data_AF-A0A9E3BGZ7-F1
#
_entry.id   AF-A0A9E3BGZ7-F1
#
_cell.length_a   1.000
_cell.length_b   1.000
_cell.length_c   1.000
_cell.angle_alpha   90.00
_cell.angle_beta   90.00
_cell.angle_gamma   90.00
#
_symmetry.space_group_name_H-M   'P 1'
#
loop_
_entity.id
_entity.type
_entity.pdbx_description
1 polymer ?
#
loop_
_entity_poly.entity_id
_entity_poly.type
_entity_poly.pdbx_seq_one_letter_code
_entity_poly.pdbx_strand_id
1 'polypeptide(L)'
;ALALLRLPLVLPALQLVGRAAGLVLGSTALGHDLPDVLRILADLPEPMASAAFTRTLRAVVDWRGQMVTMLDRCYLTESVPVQIIWGTDDVVVPVSHARMAHAAMPGSRLEIFQRSGHFPFHDDPDRFIEVVERFVDTTEPAEYDQEALRELLRNGGGAQTVSGPVGTRVAVLEAMGSDERSAT
;
A
#
# COMPACT_ATOMS: atom_id res chain seq x y z
N ALA A 1 4.61 21.49 7.49
CA ALA A 1 5.67 20.50 7.23
C ALA A 1 6.16 20.57 5.78
N LEU A 2 5.40 20.11 4.77
CA LEU A 2 5.87 20.06 3.37
C LEU A 2 6.25 21.43 2.76
N ALA A 3 5.64 22.54 3.20
CA ALA A 3 6.04 23.88 2.79
C ALA A 3 7.49 24.27 3.19
N LEU A 4 8.04 23.64 4.24
CA LEU A 4 9.42 23.87 4.70
C LEU A 4 10.45 23.20 3.78
N LEU A 5 10.07 22.15 3.03
CA LEU A 5 10.93 21.52 2.01
C LEU A 5 11.32 22.49 0.89
N ARG A 6 10.57 23.59 0.74
CA ARG A 6 10.78 24.64 -0.27
C ARG A 6 11.75 25.73 0.17
N LEU A 7 12.18 25.74 1.44
CA LEU A 7 13.21 26.66 1.88
C LEU A 7 14.53 26.28 1.19
N PRO A 8 15.30 27.25 0.66
CA PRO A 8 16.60 26.96 0.09
C PRO A 8 17.44 26.21 1.11
N LEU A 9 18.15 25.16 0.65
CA LEU A 9 19.00 24.28 1.45
C LEU A 9 18.28 23.24 2.33
N VAL A 10 16.95 23.27 2.52
CA VAL A 10 16.27 22.24 3.33
C VAL A 10 16.22 20.89 2.63
N LEU A 11 15.85 20.85 1.34
CA LEU A 11 15.84 19.60 0.57
C LEU A 11 17.25 19.01 0.38
N PRO A 12 18.28 19.80 -0.02
CA PRO A 12 19.66 19.32 -0.07
C PRO A 12 20.18 18.86 1.29
N ALA A 13 19.82 19.55 2.39
CA ALA A 13 20.21 19.14 3.74
C ALA A 13 19.53 17.83 4.15
N LEU A 14 18.23 17.65 3.88
CA LEU A 14 17.53 16.38 4.13
C LEU A 14 18.08 15.24 3.28
N GLN A 15 18.47 15.50 2.03
CA GLN A 15 19.14 14.52 1.18
C GLN A 15 20.53 14.17 1.70
N LEU A 16 21.30 15.15 2.17
CA LEU A 16 22.64 14.92 2.75
C LEU A 16 22.55 14.14 4.07
N VAL A 17 21.62 14.54 4.95
CA VAL A 17 21.33 13.84 6.22
C VAL A 17 20.79 12.45 5.94
N GLY A 18 19.89 12.29 4.97
CA GLY A 18 19.35 10.99 4.56
C GLY A 18 20.41 10.06 3.98
N ARG A 19 21.34 10.58 3.16
CA ARG A 19 22.49 9.80 2.66
C ARG A 19 23.47 9.43 3.77
N ALA A 20 23.78 10.36 4.67
CA ALA A 20 24.65 10.09 5.82
C ALA A 20 24.02 9.09 6.80
N ALA A 21 22.71 9.23 7.07
CA ALA A 21 21.93 8.29 7.86
C ALA A 21 21.86 6.93 7.17
N GLY A 22 21.65 6.87 5.85
CA GLY A 22 21.69 5.64 5.06
C GLY A 22 23.06 4.94 5.07
N LEU A 23 24.17 5.69 5.19
CA LEU A 23 25.51 5.11 5.35
C LEU A 23 25.77 4.58 6.78
N VAL A 24 25.15 5.18 7.80
CA VAL A 24 25.31 4.80 9.21
C VAL A 24 24.31 3.70 9.63
N LEU A 25 23.12 3.69 9.02
CA LEU A 25 22.00 2.80 9.30
C LEU A 25 21.77 1.78 8.17
N GLY A 26 22.75 1.59 7.28
CA GLY A 26 22.65 0.99 5.94
C GLY A 26 22.17 -0.45 5.82
N SER A 27 21.64 -1.03 6.88
CA SER A 27 20.96 -2.34 6.91
C SER A 27 19.65 -2.33 7.71
N THR A 28 19.16 -1.17 8.13
CA THR A 28 17.86 -1.04 8.82
C THR A 28 16.79 -0.67 7.80
N ALA A 29 15.56 -1.15 8.01
CA ALA A 29 14.40 -0.93 7.13
C ALA A 29 14.21 0.57 6.77
N LEU A 30 14.53 1.49 7.70
CA LEU A 30 14.46 2.93 7.47
C LEU A 30 15.46 3.47 6.43
N GLY A 31 16.65 2.88 6.31
CA GLY A 31 17.65 3.31 5.32
C GLY A 31 17.34 2.82 3.91
N HIS A 32 16.51 1.79 3.80
CA HIS A 32 16.22 1.08 2.56
C HIS A 32 15.32 1.90 1.62
N ASP A 33 14.20 2.44 2.12
CA ASP A 33 13.24 3.20 1.30
C ASP A 33 13.56 4.70 1.19
N LEU A 34 14.44 5.20 2.07
CA LEU A 34 14.70 6.63 2.21
C LEU A 34 15.19 7.30 0.91
N PRO A 35 16.10 6.71 0.11
CA PRO A 35 16.53 7.33 -1.15
C PRO A 35 15.39 7.54 -2.15
N ASP A 36 14.49 6.56 -2.28
CA ASP A 36 13.37 6.63 -3.22
C ASP A 36 12.27 7.59 -2.74
N VAL A 37 11.97 7.59 -1.44
CA VAL A 37 11.04 8.56 -0.84
C VAL A 37 11.55 9.99 -1.05
N LEU A 38 12.85 10.23 -0.84
CA LEU A 38 13.46 11.55 -1.05
C LEU A 38 13.45 11.98 -2.52
N ARG A 39 13.58 11.03 -3.46
CA ARG A 39 13.44 11.31 -4.90
C ARG A 39 12.02 11.75 -5.24
N ILE A 40 11.01 11.01 -4.80
CA ILE A 40 9.60 11.37 -5.02
C ILE A 40 9.29 12.76 -4.44
N LEU A 41 9.78 13.05 -3.24
CA LEU A 41 9.60 14.37 -2.61
C LEU A 41 10.31 15.49 -3.39
N ALA A 42 11.46 15.20 -4.00
CA ALA A 42 12.20 16.17 -4.81
C ALA A 42 11.53 16.49 -6.16
N ASP A 43 10.71 15.57 -6.68
CA ASP A 43 9.93 15.73 -7.92
C ASP A 43 8.59 16.46 -7.70
N LEU A 44 8.26 16.85 -6.46
CA LEU A 44 7.06 17.65 -6.10
C LEU A 44 7.25 19.20 -6.03
N PRO A 45 8.24 19.88 -6.65
CA PRO A 45 8.55 21.28 -6.35
C PRO A 45 7.50 22.27 -6.92
N GLU A 46 6.61 21.82 -7.80
CA GLU A 46 5.56 22.68 -8.38
C GLU A 46 4.52 23.08 -7.29
N PRO A 47 4.28 24.38 -7.07
CA PRO A 47 3.52 24.84 -5.91
C PRO A 47 2.11 24.29 -5.80
N MET A 48 1.42 24.09 -6.93
CA MET A 48 0.09 23.50 -6.99
C MET A 48 0.15 21.99 -6.80
N ALA A 49 1.15 21.31 -7.38
CA ALA A 49 1.33 19.86 -7.23
C ALA A 49 1.51 19.45 -5.76
N SER A 50 2.41 20.09 -4.99
CA SER A 50 2.56 19.71 -3.58
C SER A 50 1.38 20.13 -2.69
N ALA A 51 0.64 21.19 -3.06
CA ALA A 51 -0.60 21.55 -2.35
C ALA A 51 -1.71 20.53 -2.59
N ALA A 52 -1.89 20.09 -3.85
CA ALA A 52 -2.82 19.03 -4.22
C ALA A 52 -2.44 17.70 -3.56
N PHE A 53 -1.15 17.30 -3.62
CA PHE A 53 -0.64 16.11 -2.95
C PHE A 53 -0.91 16.14 -1.45
N THR A 54 -0.60 17.26 -0.77
CA THR A 54 -0.84 17.38 0.68
C THR A 54 -2.33 17.30 1.01
N ARG A 55 -3.20 17.88 0.17
CA ARG A 55 -4.65 17.82 0.36
C ARG A 55 -5.15 16.38 0.25
N THR A 56 -4.72 15.64 -0.76
CA THR A 56 -5.07 14.22 -0.93
C THR A 56 -4.51 13.38 0.20
N LEU A 57 -3.24 13.59 0.59
CA LEU A 57 -2.61 12.85 1.69
C LEU A 57 -3.37 13.05 3.00
N ARG A 58 -3.78 14.28 3.33
CA ARG A 58 -4.57 14.57 4.54
C ARG A 58 -5.98 13.98 4.52
N ALA A 59 -6.52 13.68 3.34
CA ALA A 59 -7.81 13.02 3.23
C ALA A 59 -7.72 11.51 3.49
N VAL A 60 -6.53 10.93 3.34
CA VAL A 60 -6.31 9.47 3.40
C VAL A 60 -5.49 9.08 4.64
N VAL A 61 -4.71 9.99 5.21
CA VAL A 61 -3.79 9.74 6.32
C VAL A 61 -3.93 10.82 7.39
N ASP A 62 -4.07 10.41 8.65
CA ASP A 62 -3.96 11.29 9.82
C ASP A 62 -2.71 10.95 10.65
N TRP A 63 -2.65 11.50 11.86
CA TRP A 63 -1.54 11.26 12.78
C TRP A 63 -1.48 9.82 13.30
N ARG A 64 -2.53 9.01 13.10
CA ARG A 64 -2.63 7.61 13.49
C ARG A 64 -2.33 6.63 12.35
N GLY A 65 -2.27 7.11 11.12
CA GLY A 65 -1.96 6.30 9.93
C GLY A 65 -3.03 6.45 8.85
N GLN A 66 -3.21 5.40 8.04
CA GLN A 66 -4.17 5.40 6.94
C GLN A 66 -5.61 5.37 7.48
N MET A 67 -6.38 6.43 7.23
CA MET A 67 -7.77 6.58 7.65
C MET A 67 -8.78 5.97 6.66
N VAL A 68 -8.46 5.94 5.37
CA VAL A 68 -9.36 5.42 4.33
C VAL A 68 -8.91 4.02 3.93
N THR A 69 -9.86 3.08 3.93
CA THR A 69 -9.63 1.70 3.54
C THR A 69 -10.62 1.28 2.47
N MET A 70 -10.29 0.23 1.72
CA MET A 70 -11.21 -0.45 0.82
C MET A 70 -11.55 -1.86 1.30
N LEU A 71 -11.20 -2.24 2.53
CA LEU A 71 -11.46 -3.57 3.08
C LEU A 71 -12.97 -3.92 3.06
N ASP A 72 -13.84 -2.92 3.29
CA ASP A 72 -15.30 -3.05 3.20
C ASP A 72 -15.79 -3.32 1.76
N ARG A 73 -14.99 -2.98 0.75
CA ARG A 73 -15.30 -3.14 -0.68
C ARG A 73 -14.52 -4.25 -1.37
N CYS A 74 -13.61 -4.93 -0.68
CA CYS A 74 -12.76 -5.97 -1.28
C CYS A 74 -13.56 -7.13 -1.89
N TYR A 75 -14.81 -7.37 -1.44
CA TYR A 75 -15.70 -8.34 -2.07
C TYR A 75 -16.00 -8.03 -3.55
N LEU A 76 -15.88 -6.77 -4.00
CA LEU A 76 -16.05 -6.40 -5.40
C LEU A 76 -14.91 -6.92 -6.30
N THR A 77 -13.84 -7.43 -5.72
CA THR A 77 -12.73 -8.06 -6.46
C THR A 77 -12.98 -9.52 -6.78
N GLU A 78 -14.09 -10.11 -6.34
CA GLU A 78 -14.38 -11.54 -6.56
C GLU A 78 -14.32 -11.97 -8.03
N SER A 79 -14.75 -11.10 -8.95
CA SER A 79 -14.70 -11.35 -10.40
C SER A 79 -13.41 -10.86 -11.08
N VAL A 80 -12.46 -10.29 -10.32
CA VAL A 80 -11.23 -9.69 -10.84
C VAL A 80 -10.04 -10.39 -10.23
N PRO A 81 -9.19 -11.07 -11.00
CA PRO A 81 -7.97 -11.64 -10.47
C PRO A 81 -7.04 -10.56 -9.91
N VAL A 82 -6.57 -10.75 -8.67
CA VAL A 82 -5.68 -9.80 -7.99
C VAL A 82 -4.39 -10.48 -7.54
N GLN A 83 -3.25 -9.88 -7.88
CA GLN A 83 -1.93 -10.22 -7.32
C GLN A 83 -1.45 -9.08 -6.42
N ILE A 84 -1.26 -9.36 -5.14
CA ILE A 84 -0.67 -8.45 -4.16
C ILE A 84 0.82 -8.78 -4.06
N ILE A 85 1.68 -7.79 -4.20
CA ILE A 85 3.15 -7.93 -4.07
C ILE A 85 3.62 -6.91 -3.03
N TRP A 86 4.38 -7.37 -2.02
CA TRP A 86 4.77 -6.52 -0.90
C TRP A 86 6.14 -6.86 -0.33
N GLY A 87 6.88 -5.87 0.15
CA GLY A 87 8.14 -6.06 0.87
C GLY A 87 7.96 -6.29 2.37
N THR A 88 8.81 -7.11 3.01
CA THR A 88 8.76 -7.30 4.48
C THR A 88 9.20 -6.09 5.28
N ASP A 89 10.04 -5.25 4.68
CA ASP A 89 10.74 -4.16 5.33
C ASP A 89 10.15 -2.80 4.92
N ASP A 90 8.95 -2.81 4.33
CA ASP A 90 8.21 -1.61 3.93
C ASP A 90 7.91 -0.72 5.15
N VAL A 91 8.60 0.43 5.19
CA VAL A 91 8.43 1.41 6.27
C VAL A 91 7.36 2.45 5.97
N VAL A 92 6.83 2.48 4.75
CA VAL A 92 5.77 3.40 4.33
C VAL A 92 4.41 2.81 4.65
N VAL A 93 4.20 1.54 4.30
CA VAL A 93 2.95 0.81 4.53
C VAL A 93 3.29 -0.60 5.04
N PRO A 94 3.18 -0.85 6.36
CA PRO A 94 3.62 -2.10 6.97
C PRO A 94 3.00 -3.36 6.32
N VAL A 95 3.79 -4.43 6.22
CA VAL A 95 3.41 -5.70 5.59
C VAL A 95 2.14 -6.35 6.17
N SER A 96 1.74 -5.99 7.39
CA SER A 96 0.46 -6.41 7.97
C SER A 96 -0.73 -5.97 7.11
N HIS A 97 -0.65 -4.81 6.46
CA HIS A 97 -1.69 -4.34 5.54
C HIS A 97 -1.84 -5.25 4.32
N ALA A 98 -0.74 -5.77 3.77
CA ALA A 98 -0.80 -6.74 2.67
C ALA A 98 -1.57 -8.01 3.06
N ARG A 99 -1.34 -8.49 4.29
CA ARG A 99 -2.04 -9.66 4.83
C ARG A 99 -3.52 -9.39 5.07
N MET A 100 -3.85 -8.19 5.57
CA MET A 100 -5.24 -7.77 5.75
C MET A 100 -5.97 -7.64 4.41
N ALA A 101 -5.34 -7.02 3.41
CA ALA A 101 -5.89 -6.89 2.07
C ALA A 101 -6.13 -8.27 1.44
N HIS A 102 -5.15 -9.17 1.51
CA HIS A 102 -5.29 -10.54 1.00
C HIS A 102 -6.42 -11.31 1.70
N ALA A 103 -6.53 -11.17 3.02
CA ALA A 103 -7.61 -11.77 3.79
C ALA A 103 -8.99 -11.24 3.36
N ALA A 104 -9.11 -9.95 3.05
CA ALA A 104 -10.37 -9.32 2.67
C ALA A 104 -10.74 -9.48 1.18
N MET A 105 -9.78 -9.74 0.29
CA MET A 105 -9.99 -9.90 -1.16
C MET A 105 -10.09 -11.38 -1.55
N PRO A 106 -11.30 -11.90 -1.83
CA PRO A 106 -11.48 -13.28 -2.27
C PRO A 106 -10.68 -13.57 -3.54
N GLY A 107 -10.04 -14.74 -3.61
CA GLY A 107 -9.29 -15.17 -4.80
C GLY A 107 -7.97 -14.43 -5.05
N SER A 108 -7.61 -13.42 -4.24
CA SER A 108 -6.34 -12.73 -4.38
C SER A 108 -5.15 -13.67 -4.13
N ARG A 109 -4.03 -13.42 -4.80
CA ARG A 109 -2.74 -14.04 -4.54
C ARG A 109 -1.86 -13.05 -3.77
N LEU A 110 -1.01 -13.53 -2.87
CA LEU A 110 -0.11 -12.69 -2.08
C LEU A 110 1.33 -13.18 -2.19
N GLU A 111 2.22 -12.32 -2.69
CA GLU A 111 3.64 -12.57 -2.77
C GLU A 111 4.41 -11.58 -1.88
N ILE A 112 5.17 -12.12 -0.92
CA ILE A 112 5.95 -11.32 0.03
C ILE A 112 7.45 -11.42 -0.30
N PHE A 113 8.06 -10.29 -0.60
CA PHE A 113 9.47 -10.13 -0.91
C PHE A 113 10.24 -9.93 0.40
N GLN A 114 11.09 -10.89 0.74
CA GLN A 114 11.90 -10.86 1.96
C GLN A 114 13.04 -9.87 1.80
N ARG A 115 13.30 -9.05 2.83
CA ARG A 115 14.35 -8.03 2.85
C ARG A 115 14.17 -6.97 1.76
N SER A 116 12.91 -6.69 1.42
CA SER A 116 12.51 -5.69 0.44
C SER A 116 11.63 -4.67 1.13
N GLY A 117 11.79 -3.40 0.75
CA GLY A 117 11.06 -2.28 1.31
C GLY A 117 9.77 -1.96 0.57
N HIS A 118 9.42 -0.68 0.47
CA HIS A 118 8.20 -0.21 -0.17
C HIS A 118 8.18 -0.41 -1.70
N PHE A 119 9.35 -0.59 -2.32
CA PHE A 119 9.48 -0.74 -3.77
C PHE A 119 10.09 -2.10 -4.16
N PRO A 120 9.36 -3.23 -4.03
CA PRO A 120 9.90 -4.56 -4.36
C PRO A 120 10.44 -4.72 -5.78
N PHE A 121 9.90 -3.96 -6.73
CA PHE A 121 10.35 -3.94 -8.12
C PHE A 121 11.70 -3.21 -8.33
N HIS A 122 12.17 -2.42 -7.36
CA HIS A 122 13.53 -1.87 -7.34
C HIS A 122 14.52 -2.85 -6.68
N ASP A 123 14.08 -3.53 -5.63
CA ASP A 123 14.97 -4.36 -4.79
C ASP A 123 15.32 -5.68 -5.44
N ASP A 124 14.33 -6.32 -6.07
CA ASP A 124 14.46 -7.61 -6.74
C ASP A 124 13.64 -7.57 -8.04
N PRO A 125 14.11 -6.81 -9.05
CA PRO A 125 13.38 -6.60 -10.30
C PRO A 125 13.13 -7.91 -11.06
N ASP A 126 14.10 -8.84 -11.03
CA ASP A 126 14.01 -10.11 -11.74
C ASP A 126 12.89 -10.98 -11.15
N ARG A 127 12.84 -11.12 -9.81
CA ARG A 127 11.75 -11.84 -9.15
C ARG A 127 10.41 -11.14 -9.32
N PHE A 128 10.38 -9.80 -9.30
CA PHE A 128 9.16 -9.05 -9.54
C PHE A 128 8.58 -9.35 -10.93
N ILE A 129 9.42 -9.32 -11.97
CA ILE A 129 9.02 -9.66 -13.34
C ILE A 129 8.51 -11.11 -13.39
N GLU A 130 9.24 -12.05 -12.81
CA GLU A 130 8.83 -13.47 -12.77
C GLU A 130 7.43 -13.66 -12.15
N VAL A 131 7.14 -12.95 -11.06
CA VAL A 131 5.83 -13.02 -10.39
C VAL A 131 4.72 -12.44 -11.27
N VAL A 132 4.98 -11.31 -11.93
CA VAL A 132 4.03 -10.65 -12.83
C VAL A 132 3.75 -11.50 -14.07
N GLU A 133 4.81 -12.01 -14.72
CA GLU A 133 4.68 -12.89 -15.89
C GLU A 133 3.91 -14.16 -15.53
N ARG A 134 4.27 -14.82 -14.43
CA ARG A 134 3.52 -15.99 -13.93
C ARG A 134 2.07 -15.65 -13.67
N PHE A 135 1.78 -14.49 -13.06
CA PHE A 135 0.41 -14.09 -12.81
C PHE A 135 -0.36 -13.95 -14.13
N VAL A 136 0.19 -13.26 -15.13
CA VAL A 136 -0.45 -13.09 -16.45
C VAL A 136 -0.64 -14.44 -17.16
N ASP A 137 0.37 -15.30 -17.18
CA ASP A 137 0.34 -16.57 -17.92
C ASP A 137 -0.61 -17.60 -17.31
N THR A 138 -0.84 -17.54 -15.99
CA THR A 138 -1.61 -18.54 -15.25
C THR A 138 -2.98 -18.05 -14.78
N THR A 139 -3.44 -16.92 -15.30
CA THR A 139 -4.68 -16.28 -14.84
C THR A 139 -5.57 -15.98 -16.03
N GLU A 140 -6.80 -16.49 -15.99
CA GLU A 140 -7.82 -16.13 -16.95
C GLU A 140 -8.21 -14.65 -16.76
N PRO A 141 -8.27 -13.85 -17.83
CA PRO A 141 -8.70 -12.46 -17.73
C PRO A 141 -10.10 -12.33 -17.14
N ALA A 142 -10.33 -11.28 -16.34
CA ALA A 142 -11.65 -10.95 -15.84
C ALA A 142 -12.61 -10.63 -17.00
N GLU A 143 -13.76 -11.30 -17.05
CA GLU A 143 -14.85 -10.93 -17.93
C GLU A 143 -15.82 -10.00 -17.20
N TYR A 144 -16.14 -8.86 -17.82
CA TYR A 144 -17.08 -7.92 -17.23
C TYR A 144 -18.52 -8.42 -17.38
N ASP A 145 -19.15 -8.68 -16.25
CA ASP A 145 -20.58 -8.96 -16.14
C ASP A 145 -21.27 -7.87 -15.30
N GLN A 146 -22.12 -7.09 -15.96
CA GLN A 146 -22.86 -6.00 -15.34
C GLN A 146 -23.91 -6.49 -14.32
N GLU A 147 -24.52 -7.65 -14.58
CA GLU A 147 -25.56 -8.20 -13.70
C GLU A 147 -24.93 -8.74 -12.41
N ALA A 148 -23.86 -9.53 -12.55
CA ALA A 148 -23.07 -10.01 -11.41
C ALA A 148 -22.54 -8.86 -10.54
N LEU A 149 -21.97 -7.81 -11.16
CA LEU A 149 -21.50 -6.63 -10.41
C LEU A 149 -22.64 -5.93 -9.66
N ARG A 150 -23.82 -5.81 -10.28
CA ARG A 150 -24.99 -5.20 -9.63
C ARG A 150 -25.47 -6.03 -8.45
N GLU A 151 -25.45 -7.35 -8.56
CA GLU A 151 -25.79 -8.25 -7.45
C GLU A 151 -24.79 -8.12 -6.30
N LEU A 152 -23.49 -8.14 -6.58
CA LEU A 152 -22.45 -7.90 -5.56
C LEU A 152 -22.69 -6.57 -4.83
N LEU A 153 -22.93 -5.48 -5.56
CA LEU A 153 -23.19 -4.16 -4.95
C LEU A 153 -24.45 -4.13 -4.08
N ARG A 154 -25.49 -4.92 -4.41
CA ARG A 154 -26.74 -4.99 -3.64
C ARG A 154 -26.61 -5.86 -2.40
N ASN A 155 -25.87 -6.96 -2.51
CA ASN A 155 -25.73 -7.94 -1.45
C ASN A 155 -24.62 -7.55 -0.46
N GLY A 156 -23.60 -6.83 -0.93
CA GLY A 156 -22.42 -6.47 -0.16
C GLY A 156 -21.49 -7.65 0.14
N GLY A 157 -20.33 -7.35 0.72
CA GLY A 157 -19.42 -8.34 1.26
C GLY A 157 -19.72 -8.62 2.73
N GLY A 158 -20.10 -9.84 3.06
CA GLY A 158 -20.28 -10.26 4.46
C GLY A 158 -18.96 -10.74 5.08
N ALA A 159 -18.94 -10.93 6.40
CA ALA A 159 -17.78 -11.50 7.12
C ALA A 159 -17.32 -12.89 6.63
N GLN A 160 -18.14 -13.55 5.81
CA GLN A 160 -17.85 -14.83 5.18
C GLN A 160 -16.84 -14.73 4.03
N THR A 161 -16.69 -13.56 3.40
CA THR A 161 -15.71 -13.37 2.32
C THR A 161 -14.28 -13.18 2.84
N VAL A 162 -14.14 -12.90 4.15
CA VAL A 162 -12.83 -12.68 4.79
C VAL A 162 -12.19 -14.02 5.18
N SER A 163 -11.02 -14.29 4.59
CA SER A 163 -10.25 -15.53 4.74
C SER A 163 -8.98 -15.36 5.61
N GLY A 164 -8.24 -16.46 5.84
CA GLY A 164 -6.97 -16.43 6.56
C GLY A 164 -7.05 -16.74 8.08
N PRO A 165 -5.93 -16.57 8.81
CA PRO A 165 -5.86 -16.87 10.25
C PRO A 165 -6.85 -16.04 11.07
N VAL A 166 -7.32 -16.59 12.19
CA VAL A 166 -8.32 -15.94 13.06
C VAL A 166 -7.92 -14.52 13.44
N GLY A 167 -6.66 -14.30 13.85
CA GLY A 167 -6.18 -12.96 14.21
C GLY A 167 -6.27 -11.95 13.07
N THR A 168 -5.95 -12.34 11.83
CA THR A 168 -6.06 -11.48 10.65
C THR A 168 -7.52 -11.20 10.30
N ARG A 169 -8.38 -12.22 10.37
CA ARG A 169 -9.82 -12.07 10.12
C ARG A 169 -10.47 -11.10 11.11
N VAL A 170 -10.15 -11.23 12.40
CA VAL A 170 -10.63 -10.30 13.43
C VAL A 170 -10.16 -8.87 13.13
N ALA A 171 -8.87 -8.67 12.83
CA ALA A 171 -8.34 -7.35 12.49
C ALA A 171 -9.03 -6.72 11.26
N VAL A 172 -9.32 -7.52 10.23
CA VAL A 172 -10.06 -7.06 9.04
C VAL A 172 -11.50 -6.69 9.39
N LEU A 173 -12.21 -7.54 10.13
CA LEU A 173 -13.61 -7.28 10.50
C LEU A 173 -13.76 -6.09 11.45
N GLU A 174 -12.82 -5.92 12.38
CA GLU A 174 -12.77 -4.71 13.23
C GLU A 174 -12.56 -3.46 12.37
N ALA A 175 -11.63 -3.50 11.40
CA ALA A 175 -11.40 -2.39 10.48
C ALA A 175 -12.58 -2.11 9.52
N MET A 176 -13.40 -3.12 9.19
CA MET A 176 -14.62 -2.96 8.38
C MET A 176 -15.81 -2.44 9.21
N GLY A 177 -15.97 -2.91 10.45
CA GLY A 177 -17.07 -2.52 11.34
C GLY A 177 -16.90 -1.14 11.97
N SER A 178 -15.70 -0.57 11.89
CA SER A 178 -15.41 0.80 12.28
C SER A 178 -15.83 1.80 11.19
N ASP A 179 -17.12 1.87 10.84
CA ASP A 179 -17.66 2.94 9.98
C ASP A 179 -17.51 4.35 10.59
N GLU A 180 -16.96 4.48 11.81
CA GLU A 180 -16.74 5.76 12.50
C GLU A 180 -15.40 5.91 13.26
N ARG A 181 -14.42 4.99 13.22
CA ARG A 181 -13.26 5.14 14.13
C ARG A 181 -11.89 4.75 13.56
N SER A 182 -11.19 5.79 13.11
CA SER A 182 -9.88 6.11 13.68
C SER A 182 -10.02 7.37 14.57
N ALA A 183 -10.75 7.26 15.68
CA ALA A 183 -10.84 8.32 16.71
C ALA A 183 -10.28 7.77 18.03
N THR A 184 -9.06 8.22 18.35
CA THR A 184 -8.21 8.05 19.56
C THR A 184 -6.73 8.25 19.31
#